data_AF-A0A817BV49-F1
#
_entry.id   AF-A0A817BV49-F1
#
_cell.length_a   1.000
_cell.length_b   1.000
_cell.length_c   1.000
_cell.angle_alpha   90.00
_cell.angle_beta   90.00
_cell.angle_gamma   90.00
#
_symmetry.space_group_name_H-M   'P 1'
#
loop_
_entity.id
_entity.type
_entity.pdbx_description
1 polymer ?
#
loop_
_entity_poly.entity_id
_entity_poly.type
_entity_poly.pdbx_seq_one_letter_code
_entity_poly.pdbx_strand_id
1 'polypeptide(L)'
;MGLQMYAELNSEVDKYEFIKRNVRNAVGRSTEREKESELLSQLLIEINEQLKPLKCYSYHIVQDAITRTNKKLTELKLRSDKIEGKAHNIIYKFLIERFTEIQNKWNESNNIVGIAGAPLLTSEIINILKEHLMKTYTKAVIKHVVLILQNERFIKCGKIIQAYADLHLIELIKNDQIDELIKNLEASAEHYTFILNRLIQEKLVSSLKSQWLLFLKLLKTKISSAAEQVQTVETHRIQLFINKLRELLPMYLVEQMISLDATVFNACDDENKNVFNEIQSNIIQCIDGFECPTFTEERIKDIIESIRSVMVDRQHNNSAKMRCGILCPTCKVPCHLDAGHIISSVKLKDEKRPATTKAVDLALKALQMHRRDHHDACHQPGGVAGRYWKEHPTQIDEIVAPSCSMSVRDGHRFWYNNQLNEYKKFNKVFPEWSLPLCDDNHR
;
A
#
# COMPACT_ATOMS: atom_id res chain seq x y z
N MET A 1 58.78 -28.27 -12.94
CA MET A 1 58.49 -26.90 -13.42
C MET A 1 58.46 -26.79 -14.95
N GLY A 2 59.45 -27.29 -15.70
CA GLY A 2 59.45 -27.16 -17.18
C GLY A 2 58.32 -27.89 -17.93
N LEU A 3 57.84 -29.03 -17.42
CA LEU A 3 56.73 -29.79 -18.04
C LEU A 3 55.33 -29.18 -17.79
N GLN A 4 55.17 -28.38 -16.73
CA GLN A 4 53.91 -27.72 -16.38
C GLN A 4 53.70 -26.44 -17.21
N MET A 5 54.79 -25.69 -17.46
CA MET A 5 54.81 -24.59 -18.45
C MET A 5 54.50 -25.06 -19.87
N TYR A 6 54.95 -26.26 -20.26
CA TYR A 6 54.70 -26.79 -21.61
C TYR A 6 53.24 -27.23 -21.81
N ALA A 7 52.58 -27.71 -20.75
CA ALA A 7 51.16 -28.07 -20.78
C ALA A 7 50.25 -26.83 -20.82
N GLU A 8 50.62 -25.76 -20.11
CA GLU A 8 49.90 -24.47 -20.14
C GLU A 8 50.02 -23.78 -21.51
N LEU A 9 51.19 -23.82 -22.16
CA LEU A 9 51.38 -23.31 -23.51
C LEU A 9 50.56 -24.08 -24.56
N ASN A 10 50.49 -25.41 -24.47
CA ASN A 10 49.69 -26.22 -25.41
C ASN A 10 48.17 -26.00 -25.24
N SER A 11 47.70 -25.75 -24.01
CA SER A 11 46.31 -25.39 -23.70
C SER A 11 45.89 -24.04 -24.32
N GLU A 12 46.79 -23.05 -24.33
CA GLU A 12 46.53 -21.76 -24.99
C GLU A 12 46.54 -21.87 -26.53
N VAL A 13 47.37 -22.74 -27.09
CA VAL A 13 47.41 -23.00 -28.55
C VAL A 13 46.15 -23.72 -29.03
N ASP A 14 45.61 -24.66 -28.25
CA ASP A 14 44.35 -25.35 -28.59
C ASP A 14 43.12 -24.43 -28.47
N LYS A 15 43.11 -23.52 -27.48
CA LYS A 15 42.08 -22.45 -27.37
C LYS A 15 42.16 -21.45 -28.54
N TYR A 16 43.37 -21.15 -29.00
CA TYR A 16 43.61 -20.26 -30.14
C TYR A 16 43.05 -20.84 -31.46
N GLU A 17 43.25 -22.14 -31.71
CA GLU A 17 42.67 -22.82 -32.87
C GLU A 17 41.14 -22.93 -32.78
N PHE A 18 40.58 -23.06 -31.59
CA PHE A 18 39.14 -23.04 -31.36
C PHE A 18 38.49 -21.68 -31.67
N ILE A 19 39.10 -20.57 -31.21
CA ILE A 19 38.62 -19.21 -31.51
C ILE A 19 38.73 -18.92 -33.01
N LYS A 20 39.86 -19.28 -33.65
CA LYS A 20 40.01 -19.19 -35.11
C LYS A 20 38.95 -19.98 -35.87
N ARG A 21 38.62 -21.19 -35.41
CA ARG A 21 37.56 -22.03 -36.02
C ARG A 21 36.19 -21.39 -35.91
N ASN A 22 35.84 -20.86 -34.74
CA ASN A 22 34.53 -20.24 -34.53
C ASN A 22 34.38 -18.92 -35.30
N VAL A 23 35.46 -18.14 -35.39
CA VAL A 23 35.51 -16.90 -36.18
C VAL A 23 35.48 -17.19 -37.70
N ARG A 24 36.08 -18.30 -38.16
CA ARG A 24 35.92 -18.78 -39.56
C ARG A 24 34.53 -19.34 -39.86
N ASN A 25 33.92 -20.07 -38.92
CA ASN A 25 32.60 -20.69 -39.11
C ASN A 25 31.46 -19.69 -39.08
N ALA A 26 31.59 -18.58 -38.33
CA ALA A 26 30.60 -17.52 -38.26
C ALA A 26 30.53 -16.64 -39.54
N VAL A 27 31.55 -16.71 -40.40
CA VAL A 27 31.72 -15.78 -41.53
C VAL A 27 31.96 -16.57 -42.83
N GLY A 28 30.89 -16.86 -43.58
CA GLY A 28 30.94 -17.67 -44.81
C GLY A 28 31.78 -17.07 -45.95
N ARG A 29 32.22 -17.91 -46.90
CA ARG A 29 33.24 -17.63 -47.95
C ARG A 29 32.87 -16.49 -48.92
N SER A 30 33.42 -15.30 -48.69
CA SER A 30 33.79 -14.31 -49.70
C SER A 30 35.13 -13.69 -49.30
N THR A 31 35.94 -13.23 -50.25
CA THR A 31 37.28 -12.64 -50.00
C THR A 31 37.24 -11.39 -49.12
N GLU A 32 36.08 -10.75 -48.97
CA GLU A 32 35.84 -9.60 -48.09
C GLU A 32 35.52 -10.04 -46.65
N ARG A 33 34.77 -11.14 -46.52
CA ARG A 33 34.44 -11.78 -45.24
C ARG A 33 35.64 -12.45 -44.56
N GLU A 34 36.57 -13.00 -45.33
CA GLU A 34 37.84 -13.52 -44.81
C GLU A 34 38.70 -12.39 -44.23
N LYS A 35 38.73 -11.22 -44.88
CA LYS A 35 39.42 -10.03 -44.37
C LYS A 35 38.76 -9.51 -43.09
N GLU A 36 37.42 -9.50 -43.01
CA GLU A 36 36.70 -9.12 -41.78
C GLU A 36 37.00 -10.09 -40.62
N SER A 37 37.02 -11.40 -40.90
CA SER A 37 37.30 -12.46 -39.93
C SER A 37 38.75 -12.39 -39.41
N GLU A 38 39.72 -12.12 -40.29
CA GLU A 38 41.12 -11.95 -39.94
C GLU A 38 41.35 -10.70 -39.07
N LEU A 39 40.67 -9.61 -39.41
CA LEU A 39 40.76 -8.33 -38.73
C LEU A 39 40.12 -8.35 -37.34
N LEU A 40 38.98 -9.03 -37.19
CA LEU A 40 38.38 -9.31 -35.87
C LEU A 40 39.31 -10.18 -35.02
N SER A 41 39.97 -11.16 -35.63
CA SER A 41 40.93 -12.02 -34.91
C SER A 41 42.13 -11.21 -34.41
N GLN A 42 42.67 -10.30 -35.22
CA GLN A 42 43.75 -9.39 -34.80
C GLN A 42 43.32 -8.48 -33.66
N LEU A 43 42.11 -7.93 -33.71
CA LEU A 43 41.59 -7.07 -32.65
C LEU A 43 41.43 -7.83 -31.32
N LEU A 44 40.90 -9.06 -31.37
CA LEU A 44 40.77 -9.91 -30.19
C LEU A 44 42.14 -10.23 -29.58
N ILE A 45 43.17 -10.44 -30.40
CA ILE A 45 44.55 -10.63 -29.95
C ILE A 45 45.08 -9.36 -29.26
N GLU A 46 44.94 -8.19 -29.90
CA GLU A 46 45.40 -6.92 -29.32
C GLU A 46 44.72 -6.62 -27.98
N ILE A 47 43.40 -6.81 -27.90
CA ILE A 47 42.63 -6.66 -26.66
C ILE A 47 43.14 -7.65 -25.61
N ASN A 48 43.33 -8.92 -25.99
CA ASN A 48 43.81 -9.94 -25.08
C ASN A 48 45.20 -9.63 -24.50
N GLU A 49 46.14 -9.16 -25.33
CA GLU A 49 47.47 -8.73 -24.88
C GLU A 49 47.40 -7.53 -23.93
N GLN A 50 46.49 -6.58 -24.18
CA GLN A 50 46.27 -5.44 -23.28
C GLN A 50 45.68 -5.84 -21.92
N LEU A 51 44.89 -6.92 -21.88
CA LEU A 51 44.28 -7.42 -20.66
C LEU A 51 45.21 -8.34 -19.83
N LYS A 52 46.22 -8.98 -20.44
CA LYS A 52 47.17 -9.87 -19.76
C LYS A 52 47.87 -9.29 -18.51
N PRO A 53 48.35 -8.03 -18.48
CA PRO A 53 49.04 -7.49 -17.31
C PRO A 53 48.09 -7.15 -16.14
N LEU A 54 46.78 -7.23 -16.34
CA LEU A 54 45.81 -6.85 -15.34
C LEU A 54 45.70 -7.90 -14.24
N LYS A 55 45.80 -7.44 -13.00
CA LYS A 55 45.67 -8.31 -11.83
C LYS A 55 44.23 -8.41 -11.34
N CYS A 56 43.37 -7.43 -11.59
CA CYS A 56 41.97 -7.40 -11.15
C CYS A 56 41.10 -6.52 -12.07
N TYR A 57 39.78 -6.62 -11.90
CA TYR A 57 38.81 -5.73 -12.55
C TYR A 57 38.91 -4.29 -12.04
N SER A 58 38.80 -3.32 -12.95
CA SER A 58 38.54 -1.92 -12.61
C SER A 58 37.66 -1.29 -13.68
N TYR A 59 36.70 -0.46 -13.25
CA TYR A 59 35.80 0.29 -14.13
C TYR A 59 36.56 1.09 -15.20
N HIS A 60 37.68 1.71 -14.82
CA HIS A 60 38.50 2.50 -15.75
C HIS A 60 39.11 1.66 -16.86
N ILE A 61 39.47 0.41 -16.58
CA ILE A 61 40.03 -0.52 -17.56
C ILE A 61 38.95 -0.96 -18.55
N VAL A 62 37.76 -1.27 -18.07
CA VAL A 62 36.63 -1.65 -18.93
C VAL A 62 36.28 -0.50 -19.86
N GLN A 63 36.16 0.72 -19.33
CA GLN A 63 35.89 1.90 -20.15
C GLN A 63 36.98 2.15 -21.20
N ASP A 64 38.26 2.01 -20.84
CA ASP A 64 39.37 2.18 -21.77
C ASP A 64 39.38 1.09 -22.87
N ALA A 65 39.12 -0.17 -22.51
CA ALA A 65 39.00 -1.28 -23.46
C ALA A 65 37.82 -1.07 -24.44
N ILE A 66 36.67 -0.64 -23.95
CA ILE A 66 35.50 -0.30 -24.77
C ILE A 66 35.82 0.89 -25.68
N THR A 67 36.43 1.95 -25.15
CA THR A 67 36.78 3.15 -25.92
C THR A 67 37.77 2.85 -27.04
N ARG A 68 38.81 2.06 -26.77
CA ARG A 68 39.79 1.62 -27.77
C ARG A 68 39.15 0.72 -28.82
N THR A 69 38.27 -0.19 -28.41
CA THR A 69 37.50 -1.05 -29.31
C THR A 69 36.66 -0.21 -30.28
N ASN A 70 35.89 0.74 -29.76
CA ASN A 70 35.04 1.61 -30.58
C ASN A 70 35.88 2.47 -31.54
N LYS A 71 36.99 3.03 -31.06
CA LYS A 71 37.92 3.80 -31.90
C LYS A 71 38.47 2.95 -33.05
N LYS A 72 38.91 1.72 -32.75
CA LYS A 72 39.49 0.83 -33.76
C LYS A 72 38.44 0.37 -34.76
N LEU A 73 37.23 0.00 -34.31
CA LEU A 73 36.12 -0.33 -35.21
C LEU A 73 35.75 0.83 -36.14
N THR A 74 35.82 2.08 -35.64
CA THR A 74 35.64 3.29 -36.44
C THR A 74 36.75 3.47 -37.49
N GLU A 75 38.02 3.26 -37.10
CA GLU A 75 39.18 3.35 -38.01
C GLU A 75 39.13 2.31 -39.14
N LEU A 76 38.50 1.16 -38.88
CA LEU A 76 38.37 0.05 -39.82
C LEU A 76 37.35 0.30 -40.94
N LYS A 77 36.63 1.42 -40.91
CA LYS A 77 35.67 1.86 -41.94
C LYS A 77 34.74 0.73 -42.39
N LEU A 78 34.17 -0.01 -41.43
CA LEU A 78 33.24 -1.10 -41.71
C LEU A 78 32.06 -0.55 -42.52
N ARG A 79 31.81 -1.13 -43.70
CA ARG A 79 30.92 -0.55 -44.73
C ARG A 79 29.42 -0.56 -44.38
N SER A 80 29.02 -1.17 -43.25
CA SER A 80 27.63 -1.13 -42.78
C SER A 80 27.51 -1.24 -41.26
N ASP A 81 26.57 -0.48 -40.70
CA ASP A 81 26.19 -0.47 -39.27
C ASP A 81 25.86 -1.88 -38.75
N LYS A 82 25.35 -2.76 -39.63
CA LYS A 82 24.99 -4.15 -39.27
C LYS A 82 26.22 -5.04 -39.03
N ILE A 83 27.33 -4.78 -39.71
CA ILE A 83 28.60 -5.52 -39.53
C ILE A 83 29.33 -4.97 -38.31
N GLU A 84 29.32 -3.65 -38.15
CA GLU A 84 29.85 -2.98 -36.97
C GLU A 84 29.15 -3.44 -35.69
N GLY A 85 27.82 -3.51 -35.66
CA GLY A 85 27.08 -4.03 -34.49
C GLY A 85 27.37 -5.50 -34.17
N LYS A 86 27.61 -6.33 -35.20
CA LYS A 86 28.02 -7.74 -35.00
C LYS A 86 29.44 -7.83 -34.43
N ALA A 87 30.36 -7.01 -34.92
CA ALA A 87 31.72 -6.92 -34.41
C ALA A 87 31.71 -6.51 -32.93
N HIS A 88 30.98 -5.44 -32.57
CA HIS A 88 30.82 -5.00 -31.19
C HIS A 88 30.29 -6.12 -30.28
N ASN A 89 29.24 -6.84 -30.70
CA ASN A 89 28.70 -7.94 -29.91
C ASN A 89 29.70 -9.07 -29.66
N ILE A 90 30.48 -9.46 -30.67
CA ILE A 90 31.50 -10.50 -30.54
C ILE A 90 32.59 -10.04 -29.55
N ILE A 91 33.03 -8.79 -29.68
CA ILE A 91 34.12 -8.24 -28.86
C ILE A 91 33.66 -8.02 -27.42
N TYR A 92 32.44 -7.49 -27.20
CA TYR A 92 31.90 -7.35 -25.85
C TYR A 92 31.70 -8.70 -25.17
N LYS A 93 31.24 -9.71 -25.90
CA LYS A 93 31.15 -11.08 -25.35
C LYS A 93 32.53 -11.59 -24.92
N PHE A 94 33.55 -11.39 -25.75
CA PHE A 94 34.94 -11.75 -25.43
C PHE A 94 35.48 -10.97 -24.21
N LEU A 95 35.22 -9.67 -24.15
CA LEU A 95 35.62 -8.82 -23.02
C LEU A 95 34.95 -9.28 -21.72
N ILE A 96 33.65 -9.59 -21.74
CA ILE A 96 32.92 -10.13 -20.58
C ILE A 96 33.58 -11.44 -20.13
N GLU A 97 33.77 -12.39 -21.04
CA GLU A 97 34.40 -13.68 -20.73
C GLU A 97 35.79 -13.49 -20.10
N ARG A 98 36.63 -12.61 -20.67
CA ARG A 98 37.98 -12.36 -20.14
C ARG A 98 37.99 -11.61 -18.81
N PHE A 99 37.14 -10.61 -18.62
CA PHE A 99 37.06 -9.92 -17.33
C PHE A 99 36.53 -10.85 -16.23
N THR A 100 35.59 -11.75 -16.54
CA THR A 100 35.15 -12.80 -15.61
C THR A 100 36.30 -13.73 -15.24
N GLU A 101 37.10 -14.20 -16.19
CA GLU A 101 38.28 -15.04 -15.91
C GLU A 101 39.33 -14.32 -15.04
N ILE A 102 39.65 -13.06 -15.36
CA ILE A 102 40.61 -12.26 -14.58
C ILE A 102 40.09 -12.05 -13.16
N GLN A 103 38.81 -11.72 -13.00
CA GLN A 103 38.20 -11.53 -11.69
C GLN A 103 38.20 -12.83 -10.87
N ASN A 104 37.89 -13.97 -11.50
CA ASN A 104 37.91 -15.28 -10.82
C ASN A 104 39.31 -15.66 -10.35
N LYS A 105 40.35 -15.48 -11.18
CA LYS A 105 41.75 -15.74 -10.79
C LYS A 105 42.21 -14.83 -9.65
N TRP A 106 41.82 -13.56 -9.69
CA TRP A 106 42.12 -12.63 -8.61
C TRP A 106 41.39 -13.02 -7.32
N ASN A 107 40.13 -13.42 -7.42
CA ASN A 107 39.33 -13.92 -6.31
C ASN A 107 40.00 -15.14 -5.65
N GLU A 108 40.38 -16.15 -6.44
CA GLU A 108 41.13 -17.33 -5.98
C GLU A 108 42.45 -16.96 -5.29
N SER A 109 43.24 -16.06 -5.91
CA SER A 109 44.56 -15.67 -5.40
C SER A 109 44.51 -14.86 -4.12
N ASN A 110 43.42 -14.15 -3.86
CA ASN A 110 43.24 -13.34 -2.65
C ASN A 110 42.33 -14.02 -1.63
N ASN A 111 41.93 -15.28 -1.85
CA ASN A 111 40.95 -15.99 -1.05
C ASN A 111 39.65 -15.19 -0.87
N ILE A 112 39.33 -14.35 -1.86
CA ILE A 112 38.09 -13.60 -1.93
C ILE A 112 37.09 -14.57 -2.52
N VAL A 113 36.46 -15.34 -1.64
CA VAL A 113 35.18 -15.97 -1.93
C VAL A 113 34.27 -14.81 -2.36
N GLY A 114 33.88 -14.78 -3.65
CA GLY A 114 33.08 -13.68 -4.19
C GLY A 114 31.95 -13.33 -3.24
N ILE A 115 31.69 -12.03 -3.01
CA ILE A 115 30.78 -11.50 -1.98
C ILE A 115 29.72 -12.55 -1.66
N ALA A 116 29.88 -13.26 -0.55
CA ALA A 116 29.14 -14.49 -0.30
C ALA A 116 27.65 -14.21 -0.51
N GLY A 117 26.96 -15.09 -1.24
CA GLY A 117 25.59 -14.85 -1.69
C GLY A 117 24.68 -14.56 -0.50
N ALA A 118 24.98 -15.21 0.63
CA ALA A 118 24.24 -15.05 1.87
C ALA A 118 24.33 -13.65 2.50
N PRO A 119 25.52 -13.04 2.71
CA PRO A 119 25.64 -11.63 3.09
C PRO A 119 24.91 -10.67 2.16
N LEU A 120 25.00 -10.85 0.84
CA LEU A 120 24.34 -9.97 -0.12
C LEU A 120 22.81 -10.09 -0.02
N LEU A 121 22.29 -11.32 -0.01
CA LEU A 121 20.86 -11.59 0.17
C LEU A 121 20.33 -11.03 1.49
N THR A 122 21.09 -11.25 2.57
CA THR A 122 20.76 -10.74 3.91
C THR A 122 20.66 -9.21 3.89
N SER A 123 21.65 -8.54 3.29
CA SER A 123 21.65 -7.09 3.18
C SER A 123 20.47 -6.57 2.37
N GLU A 124 20.15 -7.21 1.25
CA GLU A 124 19.06 -6.79 0.37
C GLU A 124 17.69 -6.94 1.06
N ILE A 125 17.45 -8.07 1.73
CA ILE A 125 16.22 -8.28 2.51
C ILE A 125 16.12 -7.24 3.64
N ILE A 126 17.22 -6.97 4.35
CA ILE A 126 17.25 -5.94 5.40
C ILE A 126 16.92 -4.55 4.83
N ASN A 127 17.43 -4.20 3.66
CA ASN A 127 17.14 -2.93 3.01
C ASN A 127 15.65 -2.81 2.65
N ILE A 128 15.08 -3.85 2.04
CA ILE A 128 13.64 -3.92 1.74
C ILE A 128 12.80 -3.75 3.03
N LEU A 129 13.20 -4.41 4.13
CA LEU A 129 12.54 -4.26 5.41
C LEU A 129 12.66 -2.82 5.92
N LYS A 130 13.85 -2.23 5.97
CA LYS A 130 14.04 -0.84 6.43
C LYS A 130 13.17 0.15 5.65
N GLU A 131 13.05 -0.02 4.35
CA GLU A 131 12.29 0.89 3.49
C GLU A 131 10.76 0.70 3.62
N HIS A 132 10.28 -0.54 3.75
CA HIS A 132 8.86 -0.84 3.56
C HIS A 132 8.14 -1.38 4.80
N LEU A 133 8.85 -1.67 5.89
CA LEU A 133 8.26 -2.20 7.12
C LEU A 133 7.21 -1.24 7.68
N MET A 134 7.51 0.06 7.69
CA MET A 134 6.60 1.09 8.19
C MET A 134 5.28 1.17 7.44
N LYS A 135 5.35 1.21 6.10
CA LYS A 135 4.15 1.25 5.25
C LYS A 135 3.33 -0.04 5.39
N THR A 136 4.00 -1.18 5.51
CA THR A 136 3.34 -2.47 5.74
C THR A 136 2.62 -2.51 7.08
N TYR A 137 3.29 -2.06 8.14
CA TYR A 137 2.72 -1.98 9.47
C TYR A 137 1.53 -1.02 9.53
N THR A 138 1.61 0.16 8.90
CA THR A 138 0.47 1.09 8.82
C THR A 138 -0.77 0.42 8.22
N LYS A 139 -0.61 -0.36 7.14
CA LYS A 139 -1.73 -1.12 6.56
C LYS A 139 -2.27 -2.20 7.50
N ALA A 140 -1.39 -2.88 8.24
CA ALA A 140 -1.79 -3.91 9.20
C ALA A 140 -2.58 -3.30 10.38
N VAL A 141 -2.13 -2.19 10.94
CA VAL A 141 -2.82 -1.54 12.07
C VAL A 141 -4.15 -0.92 11.63
N ILE A 142 -4.25 -0.35 10.42
CA ILE A 142 -5.54 0.11 9.87
C ILE A 142 -6.55 -1.05 9.85
N LYS A 143 -6.15 -2.21 9.30
CA LYS A 143 -7.03 -3.39 9.24
C LYS A 143 -7.45 -3.83 10.64
N HIS A 144 -6.53 -3.84 11.60
CA HIS A 144 -6.82 -4.22 12.98
C HIS A 144 -7.79 -3.25 13.66
N VAL A 145 -7.53 -1.95 13.58
CA VAL A 145 -8.37 -0.92 14.20
C VAL A 145 -9.77 -0.92 13.59
N VAL A 146 -9.91 -1.12 12.28
CA VAL A 146 -11.21 -1.31 11.63
C VAL A 146 -11.98 -2.47 12.27
N LEU A 147 -11.34 -3.62 12.53
CA LEU A 147 -12.00 -4.77 13.16
C LEU A 147 -12.46 -4.47 14.60
N ILE A 148 -11.67 -3.68 15.36
CA ILE A 148 -12.07 -3.22 16.69
C ILE A 148 -13.30 -2.31 16.57
N LEU A 149 -13.21 -1.27 15.73
CA LEU A 149 -14.27 -0.27 15.53
C LEU A 149 -15.59 -0.89 15.10
N GLN A 150 -15.55 -1.94 14.26
CA GLN A 150 -16.75 -2.68 13.87
C GLN A 150 -17.53 -3.29 15.04
N ASN A 151 -16.88 -3.46 16.20
CA ASN A 151 -17.51 -3.95 17.41
C ASN A 151 -17.86 -2.85 18.41
N GLU A 152 -17.41 -1.62 18.16
CA GLU A 152 -17.64 -0.49 19.05
C GLU A 152 -19.09 -0.02 19.04
N ARG A 153 -19.57 0.35 20.22
CA ARG A 153 -20.97 0.75 20.41
C ARG A 153 -21.30 2.08 19.74
N PHE A 154 -20.36 3.02 19.70
CA PHE A 154 -20.56 4.32 19.04
C PHE A 154 -20.63 4.20 17.51
N ILE A 155 -20.02 3.16 16.93
CA ILE A 155 -20.19 2.81 15.52
C ILE A 155 -21.57 2.19 15.28
N LYS A 156 -22.01 1.29 16.17
CA LYS A 156 -23.30 0.57 16.01
C LYS A 156 -24.53 1.38 16.39
N CYS A 157 -24.44 2.33 17.34
CA CYS A 157 -25.56 3.13 17.81
C CYS A 157 -25.33 4.64 17.69
N GLY A 158 -26.17 5.33 16.92
CA GLY A 158 -26.06 6.76 16.66
C GLY A 158 -26.28 7.63 17.90
N LYS A 159 -27.13 7.16 18.82
CA LYS A 159 -27.36 7.83 20.11
C LYS A 159 -26.10 7.84 20.98
N ILE A 160 -25.26 6.81 20.88
CA ILE A 160 -24.05 6.71 21.70
C ILE A 160 -23.01 7.72 21.23
N ILE A 161 -22.78 7.83 19.91
CA ILE A 161 -21.87 8.85 19.38
C ILE A 161 -22.40 10.27 19.61
N GLN A 162 -23.72 10.48 19.57
CA GLN A 162 -24.34 11.74 19.97
C GLN A 162 -24.05 12.06 21.44
N ALA A 163 -24.17 11.08 22.34
CA ALA A 163 -23.86 11.28 23.75
C ALA A 163 -22.39 11.67 23.98
N TYR A 164 -21.45 11.17 23.17
CA TYR A 164 -20.05 11.62 23.21
C TYR A 164 -19.89 13.07 22.74
N ALA A 165 -20.64 13.47 21.70
CA ALA A 165 -20.65 14.86 21.25
C ALA A 165 -21.23 15.79 22.33
N ASP A 166 -22.36 15.42 22.93
CA ASP A 166 -22.99 16.18 24.00
C ASP A 166 -22.08 16.29 25.23
N LEU A 167 -21.39 15.20 25.60
CA LEU A 167 -20.41 15.20 26.69
C LEU A 167 -19.28 16.20 26.44
N HIS A 168 -18.76 16.28 25.21
CA HIS A 168 -17.74 17.26 24.86
C HIS A 168 -18.24 18.71 25.00
N LEU A 169 -19.47 18.99 24.56
CA LEU A 169 -20.06 20.33 24.72
C LEU A 169 -20.22 20.69 26.21
N ILE A 170 -20.60 19.73 27.05
CA ILE A 170 -20.65 19.90 28.51
C ILE A 170 -19.26 20.16 29.09
N GLU A 171 -18.22 19.48 28.60
CA GLU A 171 -16.82 19.72 29.00
C GLU A 171 -16.39 21.15 28.66
N LEU A 172 -16.73 21.65 27.47
CA LEU A 172 -16.44 23.05 27.09
C LEU A 172 -17.12 24.05 28.02
N ILE A 173 -18.39 23.82 28.38
CA ILE A 173 -19.12 24.66 29.36
C ILE A 173 -18.41 24.64 30.72
N LYS A 174 -18.05 23.46 31.21
CA LYS A 174 -17.38 23.30 32.51
C LYS A 174 -16.01 23.98 32.56
N ASN A 175 -15.35 24.09 31.41
CA ASN A 175 -14.04 24.71 31.28
C ASN A 175 -14.12 26.20 30.87
N ASP A 176 -15.31 26.80 30.85
CA ASP A 176 -15.56 28.19 30.43
C ASP A 176 -15.07 28.50 29.00
N GLN A 177 -15.08 27.50 28.11
CA GLN A 177 -14.65 27.61 26.72
C GLN A 177 -15.82 27.98 25.80
N ILE A 178 -16.48 29.10 26.09
CA ILE A 178 -17.74 29.50 25.44
C ILE A 178 -17.57 29.74 23.93
N ASP A 179 -16.47 30.34 23.49
CA ASP A 179 -16.22 30.58 22.06
C ASP A 179 -16.11 29.28 21.27
N GLU A 180 -15.38 28.30 21.79
CA GLU A 180 -15.23 26.99 21.15
C GLU A 180 -16.55 26.19 21.23
N LEU A 181 -17.34 26.37 22.29
CA LEU A 181 -18.69 25.82 22.38
C LEU A 181 -19.55 26.37 21.23
N ILE A 182 -19.66 27.69 21.08
CA ILE A 182 -20.45 28.34 20.02
C ILE A 182 -20.01 27.86 18.65
N LYS A 183 -18.69 27.84 18.39
CA LYS A 183 -18.14 27.35 17.13
C LYS A 183 -18.52 25.90 16.83
N ASN A 184 -18.46 25.00 17.81
CA ASN A 184 -18.84 23.59 17.62
C ASN A 184 -20.36 23.42 17.42
N LEU A 185 -21.18 24.27 18.04
CA LEU A 185 -22.64 24.29 17.85
C LEU A 185 -23.02 24.78 16.45
N GLU A 186 -22.36 25.83 15.95
CA GLU A 186 -22.55 26.34 14.58
C GLU A 186 -22.06 25.34 13.52
N ALA A 187 -20.94 24.66 13.80
CA ALA A 187 -20.28 23.69 12.93
C ALA A 187 -20.53 22.24 13.39
N SER A 188 -21.80 21.89 13.62
CA SER A 188 -22.18 20.59 14.21
C SER A 188 -21.67 19.35 13.44
N ALA A 189 -21.48 19.46 12.12
CA ALA A 189 -20.94 18.38 11.30
C ALA A 189 -19.43 18.17 11.54
N GLU A 190 -18.70 19.28 11.60
CA GLU A 190 -17.28 19.32 11.91
C GLU A 190 -17.05 18.85 13.34
N HIS A 191 -17.88 19.29 14.30
CA HIS A 191 -17.83 18.84 15.69
C HIS A 191 -18.06 17.33 15.80
N TYR A 192 -19.09 16.79 15.15
CA TYR A 192 -19.31 15.35 15.11
C TYR A 192 -18.10 14.59 14.52
N THR A 193 -17.54 15.09 13.43
CA THR A 193 -16.35 14.50 12.80
C THR A 193 -15.14 14.54 13.73
N PHE A 194 -14.96 15.64 14.46
CA PHE A 194 -13.92 15.79 15.49
C PHE A 194 -14.07 14.72 16.58
N ILE A 195 -15.28 14.53 17.11
CA ILE A 195 -15.54 13.52 18.16
C ILE A 195 -15.29 12.11 17.64
N LEU A 196 -15.76 11.81 16.43
CA LEU A 196 -15.51 10.51 15.79
C LEU A 196 -14.01 10.27 15.61
N ASN A 197 -13.27 11.27 15.13
CA ASN A 197 -11.82 11.17 14.94
C ASN A 197 -11.09 10.99 16.28
N ARG A 198 -11.51 11.68 17.34
CA ARG A 198 -10.96 11.52 18.70
C ARG A 198 -11.11 10.07 19.18
N LEU A 199 -12.30 9.50 19.05
CA LEU A 199 -12.58 8.11 19.46
C LEU A 199 -11.79 7.09 18.63
N ILE A 200 -11.65 7.30 17.32
CA ILE A 200 -10.81 6.45 16.46
C ILE A 200 -9.35 6.56 16.86
N GLN A 201 -8.87 7.78 17.12
CA GLN A 201 -7.50 8.06 17.54
C GLN A 201 -7.18 7.33 18.85
N GLU A 202 -8.07 7.36 19.84
CA GLU A 202 -7.90 6.62 21.09
C GLU A 202 -7.70 5.11 20.84
N LYS A 203 -8.51 4.51 19.95
CA LYS A 203 -8.39 3.09 19.57
C LYS A 203 -7.12 2.81 18.77
N LEU A 204 -6.73 3.71 17.88
CA LEU A 204 -5.49 3.62 17.12
C LEU A 204 -4.28 3.65 18.06
N VAL A 205 -4.15 4.70 18.87
CA VAL A 205 -3.01 4.93 19.77
C VAL A 205 -2.84 3.79 20.77
N SER A 206 -3.95 3.32 21.38
CA SER A 206 -3.91 2.17 22.30
C SER A 206 -3.53 0.84 21.61
N SER A 207 -3.69 0.74 20.29
CA SER A 207 -3.33 -0.45 19.51
C SER A 207 -1.92 -0.43 18.96
N LEU A 208 -1.27 0.74 18.82
CA LEU A 208 0.00 0.86 18.09
C LEU A 208 1.07 -0.11 18.63
N LYS A 209 1.44 0.03 19.91
CA LYS A 209 2.56 -0.73 20.48
C LYS A 209 2.31 -2.24 20.48
N SER A 210 1.12 -2.68 20.89
CA SER A 210 0.78 -4.11 20.95
C SER A 210 0.74 -4.74 19.55
N GLN A 211 0.17 -4.04 18.56
CA GLN A 211 0.14 -4.50 17.18
C GLN A 211 1.52 -4.48 16.52
N TRP A 212 2.39 -3.54 16.88
CA TRP A 212 3.77 -3.52 16.41
C TRP A 212 4.52 -4.78 16.83
N LEU A 213 4.46 -5.11 18.13
CA LEU A 213 5.11 -6.32 18.67
C LEU A 213 4.55 -7.60 18.04
N LEU A 214 3.23 -7.69 17.89
CA LEU A 214 2.59 -8.82 17.21
C LEU A 214 3.03 -8.92 15.74
N PHE A 215 3.09 -7.78 15.04
CA PHE A 215 3.53 -7.72 13.65
C PHE A 215 4.98 -8.19 13.48
N LEU A 216 5.91 -7.70 14.30
CA LEU A 216 7.31 -8.14 14.27
C LEU A 216 7.45 -9.62 14.63
N LYS A 217 6.69 -10.11 15.63
CA LYS A 217 6.67 -11.54 15.98
C LYS A 217 6.24 -12.39 14.80
N LEU A 218 5.13 -12.04 14.14
CA LEU A 218 4.63 -12.76 12.97
C LEU A 218 5.63 -12.71 11.82
N LEU A 219 6.30 -11.57 11.60
CA LEU A 219 7.34 -11.42 10.58
C LEU A 219 8.50 -12.38 10.84
N LYS A 220 9.02 -12.43 12.07
CA LYS A 220 10.10 -13.34 12.48
C LYS A 220 9.71 -14.80 12.26
N THR A 221 8.52 -15.21 12.73
CA THR A 221 8.02 -16.58 12.54
C THR A 221 7.94 -16.96 11.06
N LYS A 222 7.52 -16.04 10.19
CA LYS A 222 7.43 -16.30 8.74
C LYS A 222 8.80 -16.45 8.09
N ILE A 223 9.78 -15.64 8.52
CA ILE A 223 11.16 -15.75 8.03
C ILE A 223 11.80 -17.06 8.51
N SER A 224 11.60 -17.44 9.77
CA SER A 224 12.04 -18.74 10.30
C SER A 224 11.44 -19.90 9.52
N SER A 225 10.13 -19.87 9.29
CA SER A 225 9.45 -20.91 8.53
C SER A 225 9.98 -21.01 7.10
N ALA A 226 10.29 -19.90 6.44
CA ALA A 226 10.91 -19.92 5.12
C ALA A 226 12.30 -20.59 5.14
N ALA A 227 13.14 -20.30 6.13
CA ALA A 227 14.46 -20.91 6.26
C ALA A 227 14.41 -22.41 6.59
N GLU A 228 13.47 -22.82 7.46
CA GLU A 228 13.25 -24.24 7.79
C GLU A 228 12.88 -25.07 6.56
N GLN A 229 12.03 -24.53 5.67
CA GLN A 229 11.62 -25.22 4.44
C GLN A 229 12.80 -25.48 3.50
N VAL A 230 13.80 -24.60 3.50
CA VAL A 230 15.01 -24.74 2.67
C VAL A 230 15.85 -25.94 3.11
N GLN A 231 15.81 -26.31 4.39
CA GLN A 231 16.54 -27.47 4.91
C GLN A 231 16.04 -28.80 4.33
N THR A 232 14.83 -28.81 3.75
CA THR A 232 14.19 -30.02 3.21
C THR A 232 14.62 -30.36 1.79
N VAL A 233 15.39 -29.50 1.12
CA VAL A 233 15.83 -29.69 -0.28
C VAL A 233 17.36 -29.65 -0.43
N GLU A 234 17.87 -30.35 -1.43
CA GLU A 234 19.31 -30.40 -1.73
C GLU A 234 19.77 -29.30 -2.70
N THR A 235 18.90 -28.89 -3.63
CA THR A 235 19.21 -27.94 -4.71
C THR A 235 18.13 -26.85 -4.79
N HIS A 236 18.42 -25.73 -5.48
CA HIS A 236 17.49 -24.60 -5.66
C HIS A 236 16.99 -24.00 -4.35
N ARG A 237 17.85 -24.00 -3.33
CA ARG A 237 17.55 -23.59 -1.96
C ARG A 237 17.19 -22.11 -1.90
N ILE A 238 17.94 -21.27 -2.61
CA ILE A 238 17.70 -19.83 -2.71
C ILE A 238 16.33 -19.51 -3.34
N GLN A 239 16.00 -20.21 -4.43
CA GLN A 239 14.74 -20.01 -5.13
C GLN A 239 13.55 -20.41 -4.25
N LEU A 240 13.68 -21.52 -3.51
CA LEU A 240 12.67 -21.95 -2.55
C LEU A 240 12.51 -20.94 -1.39
N PHE A 241 13.62 -20.45 -0.83
CA PHE A 241 13.61 -19.45 0.24
C PHE A 241 12.85 -18.18 -0.17
N ILE A 242 13.22 -17.59 -1.31
CA ILE A 242 12.59 -16.37 -1.82
C ILE A 242 11.10 -16.61 -2.11
N ASN A 243 10.76 -17.76 -2.72
CA ASN A 243 9.36 -18.09 -2.98
C ASN A 243 8.54 -18.25 -1.69
N LYS A 244 9.12 -18.86 -0.65
CA LYS A 244 8.46 -18.99 0.65
C LYS A 244 8.31 -17.65 1.36
N LEU A 245 9.29 -16.75 1.26
CA LEU A 245 9.12 -15.38 1.73
C LEU A 245 7.98 -14.67 0.99
N ARG A 246 7.89 -14.81 -0.33
CA ARG A 246 6.79 -14.23 -1.12
C ARG A 246 5.42 -14.81 -0.77
N GLU A 247 5.34 -16.08 -0.42
CA GLU A 247 4.09 -16.74 -0.01
C GLU A 247 3.66 -16.30 1.39
N LEU A 248 4.61 -16.25 2.33
CA LEU A 248 4.31 -16.08 3.74
C LEU A 248 4.20 -14.61 4.15
N LEU A 249 4.98 -13.71 3.56
CA LEU A 249 5.02 -12.30 3.99
C LEU A 249 3.73 -11.54 3.64
N PRO A 250 3.41 -10.46 4.37
CA PRO A 250 2.32 -9.56 4.00
C PRO A 250 2.46 -9.06 2.56
N MET A 251 1.38 -9.05 1.79
CA MET A 251 1.33 -8.71 0.36
C MET A 251 2.16 -7.48 -0.05
N TYR A 252 2.21 -6.44 0.78
CA TYR A 252 2.98 -5.23 0.46
C TYR A 252 4.50 -5.42 0.54
N LEU A 253 5.00 -6.30 1.42
CA LEU A 253 6.41 -6.71 1.41
C LEU A 253 6.67 -7.64 0.23
N VAL A 254 5.70 -8.50 -0.12
CA VAL A 254 5.82 -9.42 -1.26
C VAL A 254 6.05 -8.67 -2.57
N GLU A 255 5.30 -7.59 -2.81
CA GLU A 255 5.48 -6.73 -3.99
C GLU A 255 6.94 -6.25 -4.17
N GLN A 256 7.62 -5.98 -3.06
CA GLN A 256 9.02 -5.53 -3.07
C GLN A 256 9.98 -6.71 -3.16
N MET A 257 9.66 -7.86 -2.56
CA MET A 257 10.43 -9.09 -2.67
C MET A 257 10.37 -9.73 -4.08
N ILE A 258 9.51 -9.24 -4.98
CA ILE A 258 9.51 -9.66 -6.40
C ILE A 258 10.79 -9.20 -7.10
N SER A 259 11.41 -8.09 -6.68
CA SER A 259 12.67 -7.61 -7.26
C SER A 259 13.87 -8.51 -6.96
N LEU A 260 13.78 -9.38 -5.96
CA LEU A 260 14.83 -10.35 -5.64
C LEU A 260 14.91 -11.43 -6.72
N ASP A 261 15.87 -11.30 -7.63
CA ASP A 261 16.20 -12.32 -8.60
C ASP A 261 17.09 -13.39 -7.96
N ALA A 262 16.56 -14.62 -7.83
CA ALA A 262 17.30 -15.74 -7.24
C ALA A 262 18.61 -16.02 -7.98
N THR A 263 18.70 -15.71 -9.28
CA THR A 263 19.90 -15.95 -10.09
C THR A 263 21.10 -15.11 -9.65
N VAL A 264 20.85 -13.93 -9.07
CA VAL A 264 21.88 -13.04 -8.52
C VAL A 264 22.52 -13.64 -7.27
N PHE A 265 21.79 -14.51 -6.56
CA PHE A 265 22.19 -15.10 -5.28
C PHE A 265 22.47 -16.61 -5.40
N ASN A 266 22.70 -17.13 -6.61
CA ASN A 266 22.94 -18.56 -6.85
C ASN A 266 24.12 -19.12 -6.04
N ALA A 267 25.09 -18.28 -5.66
CA ALA A 267 26.19 -18.68 -4.78
C ALA A 267 25.70 -19.26 -3.43
N CYS A 268 24.51 -18.87 -2.94
CA CYS A 268 23.91 -19.45 -1.73
C CYS A 268 23.61 -20.96 -1.86
N ASP A 269 23.36 -21.46 -3.08
CA ASP A 269 23.08 -22.87 -3.34
C ASP A 269 24.35 -23.74 -3.28
N ASP A 270 25.53 -23.13 -3.39
CA ASP A 270 26.83 -23.80 -3.26
C ASP A 270 27.34 -23.80 -1.80
N GLU A 271 26.73 -22.97 -0.94
CA GLU A 271 27.06 -22.88 0.49
C GLU A 271 26.41 -24.00 1.32
N ASN A 272 26.87 -24.20 2.57
CA ASN A 272 26.29 -25.18 3.49
C ASN A 272 24.79 -24.90 3.73
N LYS A 273 23.95 -25.94 3.86
CA LYS A 273 22.51 -25.79 4.18
C LYS A 273 22.22 -24.89 5.39
N ASN A 274 23.12 -24.87 6.37
CA ASN A 274 23.02 -24.01 7.54
C ASN A 274 23.13 -22.51 7.24
N VAL A 275 23.58 -22.11 6.05
CA VAL A 275 23.68 -20.70 5.64
C VAL A 275 22.34 -19.96 5.75
N PHE A 276 21.23 -20.64 5.47
CA PHE A 276 19.90 -20.04 5.58
C PHE A 276 19.46 -19.81 7.03
N ASN A 277 19.99 -20.57 7.98
CA ASN A 277 19.80 -20.31 9.41
C ASN A 277 20.58 -19.07 9.85
N GLU A 278 21.76 -18.84 9.27
CA GLU A 278 22.55 -17.63 9.49
C GLU A 278 21.86 -16.39 8.89
N ILE A 279 21.43 -16.47 7.63
CA ILE A 279 20.62 -15.43 6.96
C ILE A 279 19.40 -15.08 7.82
N GLN A 280 18.63 -16.08 8.24
CA GLN A 280 17.48 -15.90 9.14
C GLN A 280 17.90 -15.17 10.42
N SER A 281 18.94 -15.64 11.09
CA SER A 281 19.37 -15.09 12.38
C SER A 281 19.76 -13.62 12.26
N ASN A 282 20.49 -13.27 11.21
CA ASN A 282 20.91 -11.90 10.91
C ASN A 282 19.69 -11.00 10.61
N ILE A 283 18.73 -11.48 9.82
CA ILE A 283 17.50 -10.72 9.54
C ILE A 283 16.69 -10.53 10.84
N ILE A 284 16.52 -11.58 11.65
CA ILE A 284 15.78 -11.50 12.91
C ILE A 284 16.44 -10.52 13.88
N GLN A 285 17.77 -10.56 14.00
CA GLN A 285 18.53 -9.62 14.82
C GLN A 285 18.33 -8.17 14.35
N CYS A 286 18.29 -7.93 13.03
CA CYS A 286 17.93 -6.62 12.50
C CYS A 286 16.50 -6.23 12.88
N ILE A 287 15.55 -7.19 12.87
CA ILE A 287 14.16 -6.93 13.27
C ILE A 287 14.05 -6.61 14.77
N ASP A 288 14.84 -7.28 15.62
CA ASP A 288 14.92 -6.98 17.05
C ASP A 288 15.38 -5.53 17.33
N GLY A 289 16.18 -4.96 16.42
CA GLY A 289 16.60 -3.56 16.49
C GLY A 289 15.55 -2.54 16.06
N PHE A 290 14.40 -2.95 15.51
CA PHE A 290 13.37 -1.99 15.12
C PHE A 290 12.50 -1.57 16.30
N GLU A 291 12.53 -0.26 16.60
CA GLU A 291 11.67 0.33 17.60
C GLU A 291 10.24 0.54 17.08
N CYS A 292 9.29 0.60 18.01
CA CYS A 292 7.92 0.98 17.68
C CYS A 292 7.93 2.40 17.11
N PRO A 293 7.39 2.62 15.90
CA PRO A 293 7.41 3.94 15.31
C PRO A 293 6.59 4.93 16.12
N THR A 294 7.14 6.14 16.24
CA THR A 294 6.38 7.31 16.66
C THR A 294 5.69 7.90 15.42
N PHE A 295 4.40 8.21 15.56
CA PHE A 295 3.64 8.86 14.50
C PHE A 295 3.45 10.33 14.85
N THR A 296 3.69 11.21 13.88
CA THR A 296 3.33 12.63 14.00
C THR A 296 1.81 12.78 14.03
N GLU A 297 1.31 13.90 14.54
CA GLU A 297 -0.13 14.18 14.54
C GLU A 297 -0.73 14.18 13.13
N GLU A 298 -0.02 14.75 12.16
CA GLU A 298 -0.42 14.72 10.75
C GLU A 298 -0.54 13.28 10.24
N ARG A 299 0.44 12.44 10.57
CA ARG A 299 0.41 11.04 10.15
C ARG A 299 -0.71 10.26 10.82
N ILE A 300 -1.04 10.56 12.08
CA ILE A 300 -2.20 9.99 12.76
C ILE A 300 -3.49 10.39 12.03
N LYS A 301 -3.63 11.66 11.62
CA LYS A 301 -4.79 12.12 10.84
C LYS A 301 -4.94 11.37 9.52
N ASP A 302 -3.85 11.17 8.77
CA ASP A 302 -3.87 10.38 7.53
C ASP A 302 -4.34 8.94 7.74
N ILE A 303 -3.88 8.31 8.84
CA ILE A 303 -4.24 6.94 9.19
C ILE A 303 -5.72 6.88 9.57
N ILE A 304 -6.22 7.85 10.35
CA ILE A 304 -7.64 7.96 10.70
C ILE A 304 -8.49 8.10 9.44
N GLU A 305 -8.10 8.95 8.50
CA GLU A 305 -8.84 9.10 7.25
C GLU A 305 -8.85 7.81 6.42
N SER A 306 -7.71 7.11 6.38
CA SER A 306 -7.62 5.78 5.75
C SER A 306 -8.54 4.75 6.43
N ILE A 307 -8.63 4.76 7.77
CA ILE A 307 -9.56 3.92 8.53
C ILE A 307 -11.01 4.25 8.15
N ARG A 308 -11.36 5.54 8.06
CA ARG A 308 -12.71 5.98 7.69
C ARG A 308 -13.09 5.54 6.29
N SER A 309 -12.24 5.77 5.29
CA SER A 309 -12.46 5.31 3.92
C SER A 309 -12.69 3.79 3.88
N VAL A 310 -11.86 2.99 4.57
CA VAL A 310 -12.05 1.54 4.63
C VAL A 310 -13.37 1.13 5.30
N MET A 311 -13.86 1.90 6.28
CA MET A 311 -15.14 1.63 6.93
C MET A 311 -16.35 2.06 6.09
N VAL A 312 -16.19 3.00 5.16
CA VAL A 312 -17.22 3.44 4.21
C VAL A 312 -17.27 2.52 2.97
N ASP A 313 -16.11 2.18 2.40
CA ASP A 313 -15.97 1.50 1.10
C ASP A 313 -16.33 0.01 1.10
N ARG A 314 -16.66 -0.60 2.25
CA ARG A 314 -17.08 -2.02 2.30
C ARG A 314 -18.48 -2.19 1.72
N GLN A 315 -18.55 -2.21 0.39
CA GLN A 315 -19.76 -2.22 -0.41
C GLN A 315 -20.65 -3.47 -0.21
N HIS A 316 -20.17 -4.57 0.40
CA HIS A 316 -20.93 -5.84 0.38
C HIS A 316 -20.81 -6.73 1.65
N ASN A 317 -20.45 -6.19 2.82
CA ASN A 317 -20.43 -6.99 4.06
C ASN A 317 -21.43 -6.44 5.09
N ASN A 318 -22.20 -7.35 5.71
CA ASN A 318 -23.13 -7.10 6.84
C ASN A 318 -22.42 -6.59 8.13
N SER A 319 -21.17 -6.16 8.04
CA SER A 319 -20.42 -5.60 9.15
C SER A 319 -20.85 -4.17 9.43
N ALA A 320 -20.74 -3.73 10.69
CA ALA A 320 -21.03 -2.36 11.08
C ALA A 320 -20.24 -1.35 10.23
N LYS A 321 -20.94 -0.35 9.71
CA LYS A 321 -20.39 0.73 8.87
C LYS A 321 -20.30 2.02 9.67
N MET A 322 -19.52 2.96 9.16
CA MET A 322 -19.61 4.35 9.61
C MET A 322 -20.97 4.95 9.29
N ARG A 323 -21.29 6.08 9.92
CA ARG A 323 -22.52 6.82 9.64
C ARG A 323 -22.48 7.51 8.30
N CYS A 324 -23.67 7.75 7.75
CA CYS A 324 -23.84 8.39 6.45
C CYS A 324 -23.29 9.83 6.42
N GLY A 325 -23.33 10.55 7.55
CA GLY A 325 -22.82 11.91 7.69
C GLY A 325 -23.65 13.01 7.01
N ILE A 326 -24.71 12.68 6.28
CA ILE A 326 -25.59 13.67 5.63
C ILE A 326 -26.37 14.45 6.70
N LEU A 327 -26.41 15.78 6.59
CA LEU A 327 -26.88 16.69 7.63
C LEU A 327 -28.35 17.01 7.50
N CYS A 328 -29.08 17.01 8.63
CA CYS A 328 -30.48 17.42 8.65
C CYS A 328 -30.62 18.84 8.05
N PRO A 329 -31.50 19.06 7.07
CA PRO A 329 -31.61 20.36 6.40
C PRO A 329 -31.99 21.49 7.36
N THR A 330 -32.64 21.13 8.47
CA THR A 330 -33.16 22.07 9.47
C THR A 330 -32.24 22.22 10.67
N CYS A 331 -31.93 21.15 11.41
CA CYS A 331 -31.11 21.22 12.62
C CYS A 331 -29.63 20.92 12.40
N LYS A 332 -29.20 20.61 11.18
CA LYS A 332 -27.79 20.33 10.80
C LYS A 332 -27.11 19.13 11.49
N VAL A 333 -27.78 18.49 12.44
CA VAL A 333 -27.33 17.23 13.05
C VAL A 333 -27.15 16.14 11.98
N PRO A 334 -26.03 15.38 12.00
CA PRO A 334 -25.76 14.33 11.03
C PRO A 334 -26.71 13.14 11.14
N CYS A 335 -26.92 12.46 10.02
CA CYS A 335 -27.76 11.27 9.98
C CYS A 335 -27.11 10.12 10.77
N HIS A 336 -27.93 9.45 11.56
CA HIS A 336 -27.51 8.42 12.50
C HIS A 336 -27.51 7.02 11.88
N LEU A 337 -27.89 6.91 10.61
CA LEU A 337 -27.93 5.67 9.84
C LEU A 337 -26.58 5.38 9.18
N ASP A 338 -26.39 4.12 8.78
CA ASP A 338 -25.15 3.64 8.18
C ASP A 338 -24.86 4.29 6.82
N ALA A 339 -23.59 4.39 6.46
CA ALA A 339 -23.16 4.86 5.16
C ALA A 339 -23.74 3.98 4.05
N GLY A 340 -24.31 4.63 3.02
CA GLY A 340 -24.97 3.95 1.90
C GLY A 340 -26.37 3.38 2.21
N HIS A 341 -27.02 3.78 3.31
CA HIS A 341 -28.41 3.37 3.60
C HIS A 341 -29.44 3.89 2.58
N ILE A 342 -29.16 4.99 1.87
CA ILE A 342 -30.02 5.40 0.75
C ILE A 342 -29.69 4.54 -0.47
N ILE A 343 -30.53 3.54 -0.72
CA ILE A 343 -30.63 2.92 -2.04
C ILE A 343 -31.41 3.91 -2.90
N SER A 344 -30.78 4.45 -3.94
CA SER A 344 -31.41 5.39 -4.89
C SER A 344 -32.74 4.82 -5.40
N SER A 345 -33.84 5.21 -4.78
CA SER A 345 -35.19 4.77 -5.10
C SER A 345 -35.83 5.74 -6.08
N VAL A 346 -35.19 6.00 -7.22
CA VAL A 346 -35.87 6.72 -8.31
C VAL A 346 -35.44 6.18 -9.68
N LYS A 347 -36.28 5.32 -10.26
CA LYS A 347 -37.00 5.65 -11.50
C LYS A 347 -38.40 5.01 -11.45
N LEU A 348 -39.38 5.77 -11.00
CA LEU A 348 -40.80 5.49 -11.25
C LEU A 348 -41.13 5.85 -12.71
N LYS A 349 -41.89 4.99 -13.41
CA LYS A 349 -43.08 5.41 -14.19
C LYS A 349 -43.84 4.21 -14.75
N ASP A 350 -45.15 4.38 -14.75
CA ASP A 350 -46.19 3.68 -15.52
C ASP A 350 -46.56 2.25 -15.08
N GLU A 351 -47.68 2.10 -14.37
CA GLU A 351 -48.98 1.80 -14.98
C GLU A 351 -50.05 1.50 -13.91
N LYS A 352 -51.26 1.99 -14.18
CA LYS A 352 -52.49 1.77 -13.40
C LYS A 352 -52.74 0.27 -13.16
N ARG A 353 -52.96 -0.21 -11.92
CA ARG A 353 -53.92 -1.32 -11.60
C ARG A 353 -54.02 -1.67 -10.10
N PRO A 354 -55.01 -2.51 -9.67
CA PRO A 354 -55.99 -2.11 -8.66
C PRO A 354 -55.98 -3.00 -7.40
N ALA A 355 -56.96 -2.74 -6.52
CA ALA A 355 -57.20 -3.38 -5.22
C ALA A 355 -57.16 -4.92 -5.24
N THR A 356 -56.12 -5.52 -4.66
CA THR A 356 -56.22 -6.80 -3.93
C THR A 356 -55.35 -6.76 -2.67
N THR A 357 -56.02 -6.92 -1.53
CA THR A 357 -55.69 -6.41 -0.19
C THR A 357 -54.76 -7.30 0.62
N LYS A 358 -53.78 -7.95 -0.03
CA LYS A 358 -52.72 -8.71 0.68
C LYS A 358 -51.33 -8.33 0.19
N ALA A 359 -51.22 -7.98 -1.09
CA ALA A 359 -50.03 -7.37 -1.66
C ALA A 359 -49.85 -5.93 -1.18
N VAL A 360 -50.94 -5.18 -0.95
CA VAL A 360 -50.87 -3.81 -0.40
C VAL A 360 -50.42 -3.81 1.06
N ASP A 361 -50.84 -4.78 1.88
CA ASP A 361 -50.36 -4.93 3.26
C ASP A 361 -48.93 -5.49 3.33
N LEU A 362 -48.53 -6.38 2.41
CA LEU A 362 -47.13 -6.78 2.26
C LEU A 362 -46.26 -5.62 1.73
N ALA A 363 -46.80 -4.77 0.85
CA ALA A 363 -46.15 -3.57 0.34
C ALA A 363 -46.12 -2.48 1.42
N LEU A 364 -47.11 -2.38 2.31
CA LEU A 364 -47.09 -1.50 3.48
C LEU A 364 -46.10 -2.01 4.54
N LYS A 365 -45.97 -3.33 4.72
CA LYS A 365 -44.88 -3.93 5.51
C LYS A 365 -43.52 -3.73 4.86
N ALA A 366 -43.41 -3.78 3.53
CA ALA A 366 -42.21 -3.44 2.79
C ALA A 366 -41.91 -1.92 2.85
N LEU A 367 -42.92 -1.06 2.81
CA LEU A 367 -42.83 0.39 3.02
C LEU A 367 -42.50 0.75 4.47
N GLN A 368 -42.90 -0.06 5.44
CA GLN A 368 -42.41 0.02 6.83
C GLN A 368 -40.96 -0.49 6.96
N MET A 369 -40.52 -1.42 6.11
CA MET A 369 -39.10 -1.78 5.98
C MET A 369 -38.26 -0.68 5.30
N HIS A 370 -38.87 0.16 4.45
CA HIS A 370 -38.23 1.33 3.79
C HIS A 370 -38.03 2.57 4.69
N ARG A 371 -38.40 2.52 5.98
CA ARG A 371 -37.95 3.55 6.95
C ARG A 371 -36.44 3.57 7.13
N ARG A 372 -35.76 2.46 6.83
CA ARG A 372 -34.29 2.37 6.92
C ARG A 372 -33.55 3.06 5.77
N ASP A 373 -34.27 3.49 4.74
CA ASP A 373 -33.68 4.08 3.54
C ASP A 373 -33.76 5.61 3.52
N HIS A 374 -34.44 6.23 4.49
CA HIS A 374 -34.53 7.68 4.60
C HIS A 374 -33.58 8.18 5.68
N HIS A 375 -32.92 9.30 5.42
CA HIS A 375 -32.09 9.96 6.41
C HIS A 375 -32.87 10.25 7.68
N ASP A 376 -32.26 9.94 8.81
CA ASP A 376 -32.81 10.22 10.13
C ASP A 376 -31.69 10.66 11.06
N ALA A 377 -31.99 11.52 12.02
CA ALA A 377 -31.02 12.14 12.92
C ALA A 377 -31.53 12.13 14.35
N CYS A 378 -30.62 12.14 15.32
CA CYS A 378 -30.97 12.39 16.72
C CYS A 378 -31.30 13.87 16.87
N HIS A 379 -32.50 14.28 16.47
CA HIS A 379 -32.88 15.68 16.36
C HIS A 379 -32.72 16.43 17.70
N GLN A 380 -31.76 17.33 17.75
CA GLN A 380 -31.52 18.22 18.88
C GLN A 380 -32.32 19.54 18.75
N PRO A 381 -32.50 20.29 19.85
CA PRO A 381 -32.95 21.69 19.80
C PRO A 381 -32.23 22.47 18.71
N GLY A 382 -32.97 23.22 17.89
CA GLY A 382 -32.37 24.05 16.86
C GLY A 382 -31.34 25.02 17.44
N GLY A 383 -31.55 25.42 18.68
CA GLY A 383 -30.69 26.30 19.44
C GLY A 383 -29.32 25.74 19.80
N VAL A 384 -29.22 24.42 19.95
CA VAL A 384 -27.93 23.72 20.09
C VAL A 384 -27.19 23.72 18.73
N ALA A 385 -27.86 23.95 17.62
CA ALA A 385 -27.23 24.15 16.31
C ALA A 385 -27.08 25.64 15.94
N GLY A 386 -27.10 26.55 16.93
CA GLY A 386 -26.96 27.99 16.70
C GLY A 386 -28.11 28.63 15.91
N ARG A 387 -29.29 28.01 15.90
CA ARG A 387 -30.44 28.51 15.14
C ARG A 387 -31.21 29.54 15.98
N TYR A 388 -31.51 30.69 15.38
CA TYR A 388 -32.28 31.77 16.01
C TYR A 388 -33.69 31.87 15.44
N TRP A 389 -34.62 32.38 16.24
CA TRP A 389 -35.92 32.78 15.75
C TRP A 389 -35.78 33.99 14.83
N LYS A 390 -36.11 33.82 13.55
CA LYS A 390 -36.02 34.92 12.57
C LYS A 390 -37.27 35.82 12.51
N GLU A 391 -38.42 35.31 12.95
CA GLU A 391 -39.73 35.98 12.76
C GLU A 391 -40.63 35.87 14.00
N HIS A 392 -40.08 35.52 15.17
CA HIS A 392 -40.89 35.44 16.37
C HIS A 392 -41.14 36.84 16.95
N PRO A 393 -42.40 37.29 17.15
CA PRO A 393 -42.72 38.68 17.49
C PRO A 393 -41.97 39.24 18.70
N THR A 394 -41.61 38.38 19.65
CA THR A 394 -40.96 38.77 20.91
C THR A 394 -39.65 38.04 21.18
N GLN A 395 -39.17 37.20 20.25
CA GLN A 395 -38.00 36.34 20.47
C GLN A 395 -37.02 36.41 19.29
N ILE A 396 -37.11 37.44 18.44
CA ILE A 396 -36.10 37.67 17.39
C ILE A 396 -34.71 37.65 18.05
N ASP A 397 -33.79 36.92 17.44
CA ASP A 397 -32.42 36.70 17.92
C ASP A 397 -32.28 35.84 19.19
N GLU A 398 -33.37 35.23 19.70
CA GLU A 398 -33.27 34.15 20.68
C GLU A 398 -32.99 32.80 20.01
N ILE A 399 -32.22 31.99 20.71
CA ILE A 399 -31.87 30.62 20.34
C ILE A 399 -33.14 29.73 20.35
N VAL A 400 -33.35 28.95 19.29
CA VAL A 400 -34.55 28.11 19.11
C VAL A 400 -34.54 26.94 20.11
N ALA A 401 -35.29 27.05 21.21
CA ALA A 401 -35.37 26.01 22.22
C ALA A 401 -35.97 24.65 21.74
N PRO A 402 -36.97 24.60 20.84
CA PRO A 402 -37.54 23.32 20.39
C PRO A 402 -36.62 22.53 19.46
N SER A 403 -36.58 21.20 19.61
CA SER A 403 -35.99 20.29 18.62
C SER A 403 -36.88 20.12 17.38
N CYS A 404 -36.37 19.52 16.30
CA CYS A 404 -37.21 19.18 15.15
C CYS A 404 -38.35 18.23 15.56
N SER A 405 -38.08 17.26 16.45
CA SER A 405 -39.11 16.34 16.95
C SER A 405 -40.18 17.03 17.80
N MET A 406 -39.77 17.94 18.70
CA MET A 406 -40.72 18.78 19.44
C MET A 406 -41.54 19.65 18.48
N SER A 407 -40.90 20.21 17.45
CA SER A 407 -41.55 21.04 16.44
C SER A 407 -42.59 20.27 15.62
N VAL A 408 -42.37 18.97 15.34
CA VAL A 408 -43.39 18.10 14.73
C VAL A 408 -44.57 17.88 15.68
N ARG A 409 -44.29 17.55 16.95
CA ARG A 409 -45.30 17.31 17.99
C ARG A 409 -46.20 18.54 18.20
N ASP A 410 -45.57 19.70 18.37
CA ASP A 410 -46.23 20.96 18.76
C ASP A 410 -46.80 21.72 17.54
N GLY A 411 -46.62 21.18 16.32
CA GLY A 411 -47.20 21.75 15.11
C GLY A 411 -46.52 23.04 14.65
N HIS A 412 -45.25 23.21 14.98
CA HIS A 412 -44.46 24.37 14.55
C HIS A 412 -44.24 24.37 13.03
N ARG A 413 -43.72 25.50 12.54
CA ARG A 413 -43.41 25.73 11.13
C ARG A 413 -41.94 26.07 10.93
N PHE A 414 -41.41 25.86 9.74
CA PHE A 414 -40.05 26.22 9.33
C PHE A 414 -40.04 26.84 7.93
N TRP A 415 -39.07 27.70 7.68
CA TRP A 415 -38.84 28.29 6.37
C TRP A 415 -37.94 27.41 5.50
N TYR A 416 -38.36 27.20 4.26
CA TYR A 416 -37.58 26.55 3.22
C TYR A 416 -38.03 27.07 1.85
N ASN A 417 -37.09 27.39 0.96
CA ASN A 417 -37.37 27.95 -0.38
C ASN A 417 -38.39 29.10 -0.38
N ASN A 418 -38.23 30.07 0.53
CA ASN A 418 -39.15 31.21 0.71
C ASN A 418 -40.62 30.80 0.96
N GLN A 419 -40.84 29.62 1.53
CA GLN A 419 -42.16 29.15 1.94
C GLN A 419 -42.15 28.70 3.39
N LEU A 420 -43.21 29.06 4.11
CA LEU A 420 -43.45 28.60 5.46
C LEU A 420 -44.11 27.22 5.42
N ASN A 421 -43.38 26.20 5.87
CA ASN A 421 -43.77 24.80 5.84
C ASN A 421 -44.06 24.27 7.25
N GLU A 422 -44.99 23.33 7.37
CA GLU A 422 -45.27 22.66 8.65
C GLU A 422 -44.25 21.54 8.89
N TYR A 423 -43.73 21.43 10.11
CA TYR A 423 -42.86 20.30 10.49
C TYR A 423 -43.54 18.94 10.28
N LYS A 424 -44.87 18.84 10.46
CA LYS A 424 -45.65 17.62 10.14
C LYS A 424 -45.57 17.18 8.67
N LYS A 425 -45.10 18.05 7.77
CA LYS A 425 -44.89 17.80 6.34
C LYS A 425 -43.41 17.73 5.98
N PHE A 426 -42.51 17.54 6.95
CA PHE A 426 -41.05 17.58 6.74
C PHE A 426 -40.58 16.66 5.61
N ASN A 427 -40.99 15.40 5.63
CA ASN A 427 -40.65 14.42 4.60
C ASN A 427 -41.30 14.70 3.23
N LYS A 428 -42.30 15.57 3.15
CA LYS A 428 -42.83 16.05 1.85
C LYS A 428 -41.96 17.16 1.27
N VAL A 429 -41.36 17.97 2.14
CA VAL A 429 -40.43 19.04 1.77
C VAL A 429 -39.04 18.48 1.48
N PHE A 430 -38.63 17.45 2.23
CA PHE A 430 -37.37 16.74 2.11
C PHE A 430 -37.64 15.23 1.91
N PRO A 431 -37.90 14.78 0.66
CA PRO A 431 -38.31 13.41 0.37
C PRO A 431 -37.34 12.32 0.82
N GLU A 432 -36.04 12.64 0.93
CA GLU A 432 -35.00 11.70 1.36
C GLU A 432 -34.90 11.58 2.88
N TRP A 433 -35.67 12.36 3.65
CA TRP A 433 -35.61 12.41 5.09
C TRP A 433 -36.86 11.83 5.75
N SER A 434 -36.63 11.13 6.85
CA SER A 434 -37.67 10.70 7.77
C SER A 434 -38.36 11.91 8.39
N LEU A 435 -39.64 11.75 8.73
CA LEU A 435 -40.33 12.73 9.56
C LEU A 435 -39.63 12.76 10.94
N PRO A 436 -39.23 13.94 11.46
CA PRO A 436 -38.63 14.06 12.79
C PRO A 436 -39.62 13.66 13.87
N LEU A 437 -39.73 12.36 14.14
CA LEU A 437 -40.61 11.84 15.17
C LEU A 437 -39.81 11.69 16.45
N CYS A 438 -40.43 11.96 17.59
CA CYS A 438 -39.90 11.44 18.84
C CYS A 438 -39.84 9.92 18.69
N ASP A 439 -38.74 9.30 19.07
CA ASP A 439 -38.79 7.90 19.45
C ASP A 439 -39.88 7.79 20.52
N ASP A 440 -41.05 7.26 20.16
CA ASP A 440 -42.20 7.04 21.06
C ASP A 440 -41.88 6.03 22.21
N ASN A 441 -40.62 5.60 22.33
CA ASN A 441 -40.12 4.68 23.36
C ASN A 441 -39.49 5.37 24.58
N HIS A 442 -39.69 6.68 24.76
CA HIS A 442 -39.24 7.40 25.96
C HIS A 442 -40.40 8.08 26.71
N ARG A 443 -41.36 7.25 27.13
CA ARG A 443 -42.04 7.40 28.42
C ARG A 443 -41.46 6.42 29.41
#